data_AF-A0A8C6M329-F1
#
_entry.id   AF-A0A8C6M329-F1
#
_cell.length_a   1.000
_cell.length_b   1.000
_cell.length_c   1.000
_cell.angle_alpha   90.00
_cell.angle_beta   90.00
_cell.angle_gamma   90.00
#
_symmetry.space_group_name_H-M   'P 1'
#
loop_
_entity.id
_entity.type
_entity.pdbx_description
1 polymer ?
#
loop_
_entity_poly.entity_id
_entity_poly.type
_entity_poly.pdbx_seq_one_letter_code
_entity_poly.pdbx_strand_id
1 'polypeptide(L)'
;MSQQAFSPDNFGIMFAGSSPEDVSHARQLWSSVSLPPPLESRLVSEDIHRRLPVSRPKGRGLSAAPVSRPSVLQPPDVSVLLQKHEERRRYEAMADQRKEIMALLMKQRERRLQKELLSAAVKISNKPQEDPDSELEKELVKQLQ
;
A
#
# COMPACT_ATOMS: atom_id res chain seq x y z
N MET A 1 31.37 -11.79 7.71
CA MET A 1 30.39 -12.03 6.62
C MET A 1 30.66 -11.01 5.54
N SER A 2 31.25 -11.44 4.42
CA SER A 2 31.59 -10.55 3.31
C SER A 2 30.30 -10.15 2.60
N GLN A 3 29.90 -8.89 2.71
CA GLN A 3 28.81 -8.34 1.92
C GLN A 3 29.31 -8.23 0.48
N GLN A 4 28.85 -9.14 -0.37
CA GLN A 4 29.09 -9.07 -1.80
C GLN A 4 28.26 -7.90 -2.33
N ALA A 5 28.93 -6.78 -2.59
CA ALA A 5 28.32 -5.65 -3.26
C ALA A 5 27.80 -6.15 -4.62
N PHE A 6 26.48 -6.06 -4.82
CA PHE A 6 25.85 -6.33 -6.09
C PHE A 6 26.33 -5.26 -7.08
N SER A 7 27.31 -5.60 -7.92
CA SER A 7 27.76 -4.72 -9.00
C SER A 7 26.73 -4.84 -10.13
N PRO A 8 25.96 -3.78 -10.44
CA PRO A 8 24.92 -3.82 -11.47
C PRO A 8 25.51 -4.02 -12.87
N ASP A 9 26.83 -3.89 -13.03
CA ASP A 9 27.54 -4.01 -14.30
C ASP A 9 27.62 -5.44 -14.84
N ASN A 10 27.26 -6.46 -14.05
CA ASN A 10 27.34 -7.86 -14.46
C ASN A 10 26.04 -8.44 -15.06
N PHE A 11 24.93 -7.70 -15.00
CA PHE A 11 23.73 -8.01 -15.77
C PHE A 11 23.64 -7.01 -16.90
N GLY A 12 24.17 -7.38 -18.07
CA GLY A 12 24.14 -6.54 -19.26
C GLY A 12 22.71 -6.28 -19.72
N ILE A 13 22.03 -5.28 -19.13
CA ILE A 13 20.76 -4.78 -19.63
C ILE A 13 21.07 -3.97 -20.89
N MET A 14 21.21 -4.67 -22.01
CA MET A 14 21.42 -4.08 -23.32
C MET A 14 20.06 -3.65 -23.87
N PHE A 15 19.72 -2.38 -23.68
CA PHE A 15 18.54 -1.77 -24.29
C PHE A 15 18.83 -1.47 -25.77
N ALA A 16 18.73 -2.49 -26.62
CA ALA A 16 18.91 -2.35 -28.06
C ALA A 16 17.71 -1.63 -28.69
N GLY A 17 17.96 -0.56 -29.45
CA GLY A 17 16.92 0.22 -30.15
C GLY A 17 16.21 1.28 -29.31
N SER A 18 16.57 1.44 -28.02
CA SER A 18 16.06 2.53 -27.17
C SER A 18 16.90 3.80 -27.33
N SER A 19 16.28 4.95 -27.10
CA SER A 19 17.00 6.23 -27.07
C SER A 19 17.99 6.27 -25.89
N PRO A 20 19.10 7.01 -25.98
CA PRO A 20 20.08 7.10 -24.88
C PRO A 20 19.47 7.69 -23.60
N GLU A 21 18.43 8.52 -23.74
CA GLU A 21 17.65 9.07 -22.63
C GLU A 21 16.83 7.98 -21.93
N ASP A 22 16.17 7.08 -22.65
CA ASP A 22 15.41 5.98 -22.04
C ASP A 22 16.33 5.00 -21.28
N VAL A 23 17.52 4.77 -21.83
CA VAL A 23 18.53 3.91 -21.18
C VAL A 23 19.01 4.51 -19.85
N SER A 24 19.22 5.82 -19.78
CA SER A 24 19.65 6.49 -18.55
C SER A 24 18.55 6.45 -17.49
N HIS A 25 17.30 6.70 -17.87
CA HIS A 25 16.14 6.60 -16.99
C HIS A 25 15.96 5.18 -16.44
N ALA A 26 16.04 4.17 -17.30
CA ALA A 26 15.93 2.78 -16.89
C ALA A 26 17.05 2.42 -15.91
N ARG A 27 18.30 2.80 -16.20
CA ARG A 27 19.43 2.57 -15.28
C ARG A 27 19.21 3.23 -13.92
N GLN A 28 18.75 4.49 -13.89
CA GLN A 28 18.46 5.19 -12.65
C GLN A 28 17.35 4.49 -11.85
N LEU A 29 16.27 4.08 -12.51
CA LEU A 29 15.18 3.34 -11.89
C LEU A 29 15.67 2.02 -11.27
N TRP A 30 16.34 1.17 -12.05
CA TRP A 30 16.83 -0.12 -11.58
C TRP A 30 17.87 0.01 -10.46
N SER A 31 18.70 1.06 -10.52
CA SER A 31 19.64 1.36 -9.43
C SER A 31 18.92 1.67 -8.12
N SER A 32 17.81 2.43 -8.16
CA SER A 32 17.03 2.78 -6.96
C SER A 32 16.34 1.59 -6.30
N VAL A 33 15.91 0.59 -7.09
CA VAL A 33 15.24 -0.62 -6.58
C VAL A 33 16.22 -1.53 -5.84
N SER A 34 17.51 -1.47 -6.17
CA SER A 34 18.56 -2.24 -5.49
C SER A 34 19.01 -1.64 -4.16
N LEU A 35 18.57 -0.42 -3.82
CA LEU A 35 18.91 0.20 -2.54
C LEU A 35 18.06 -0.39 -1.41
N PRO A 36 18.64 -0.61 -0.22
CA PRO A 36 17.85 -1.00 0.94
C PRO A 36 16.81 0.08 1.24
N PRO A 37 15.60 -0.30 1.69
CA PRO A 37 14.56 0.66 2.02
C PRO A 37 15.06 1.64 3.10
N PRO A 38 14.69 2.94 3.01
CA PRO A 38 15.11 3.94 3.98
C PRO A 38 14.69 3.54 5.40
N LEU A 39 15.45 3.94 6.41
CA LEU A 39 15.24 3.54 7.80
C LEU A 39 13.82 3.84 8.30
N GLU A 40 13.20 4.89 7.78
CA GLU A 40 11.83 5.32 8.13
C GLU A 40 10.72 4.40 7.58
N SER A 41 11.00 3.61 6.53
CA SER A 41 10.05 2.62 6.00
C SER A 41 10.27 1.21 6.58
N ARG A 42 11.26 1.02 7.46
CA ARG A 42 11.53 -0.25 8.13
C ARG A 42 10.56 -0.41 9.31
N LEU A 43 9.58 -1.31 9.17
CA LEU A 43 8.58 -1.66 10.20
C LEU A 43 9.18 -2.20 11.52
N VAL A 44 10.44 -2.61 11.50
CA VAL A 44 11.19 -3.12 12.65
C VAL A 44 12.61 -2.58 12.53
N SER A 45 13.00 -1.63 13.38
CA SER A 45 14.42 -1.26 13.48
C SER A 45 15.20 -2.43 14.06
N GLU A 46 16.40 -2.67 13.54
CA GLU A 46 17.27 -3.80 13.92
C GLU A 46 17.62 -3.82 15.42
N ASP A 47 17.50 -2.68 16.11
CA ASP A 47 17.82 -2.50 17.54
C ASP A 47 16.59 -2.22 18.43
N ILE A 48 15.37 -2.54 17.97
CA ILE A 48 14.21 -2.53 18.86
C ILE A 48 14.25 -3.84 19.67
N HIS A 49 15.04 -3.84 20.73
CA HIS A 49 14.91 -4.81 21.80
C HIS A 49 13.50 -4.65 22.41
N ARG A 50 12.53 -5.38 21.86
CA ARG A 50 11.20 -5.59 22.44
C ARG A 50 11.35 -6.34 23.76
N ARG A 51 11.67 -5.61 24.81
CA ARG A 51 11.44 -6.03 26.18
C ARG A 51 10.54 -4.99 26.82
N LEU A 52 9.25 -5.07 26.48
CA LEU A 52 8.25 -4.57 27.41
C LEU A 52 8.52 -5.33 28.73
N PRO A 53 8.73 -4.66 29.87
CA PRO A 53 9.01 -5.34 31.12
C PRO A 53 7.87 -6.32 31.42
N VAL A 54 8.16 -7.62 31.29
CA VAL A 54 7.21 -8.67 31.64
C VAL A 54 7.09 -8.62 33.16
N SER A 55 5.90 -8.27 33.65
CA SER A 55 5.55 -8.38 35.07
C SER A 55 5.84 -9.82 35.52
N ARG A 56 6.89 -10.00 36.34
CA ARG A 56 7.17 -11.30 36.96
C ARG A 56 6.08 -11.59 37.99
N PRO A 57 5.44 -12.77 38.00
CA PRO A 57 4.55 -13.13 39.09
C PRO A 57 5.36 -13.18 40.37
N LYS A 58 4.96 -12.38 41.37
CA LYS A 58 5.52 -12.40 42.71
C LYS A 58 5.26 -13.80 43.27
N GLY A 59 6.31 -14.63 43.29
CA GLY A 59 6.30 -15.93 43.95
C GLY A 59 5.76 -15.74 45.36
N ARG A 60 4.64 -16.41 45.62
CA ARG A 60 3.96 -16.51 46.90
C ARG A 60 4.92 -17.16 47.89
N GLY A 61 5.73 -16.35 48.56
CA GLY A 61 6.41 -16.72 49.79
C GLY A 61 5.34 -16.96 50.85
N LEU A 62 5.17 -18.22 51.23
CA LEU A 62 4.37 -18.62 52.37
C LEU A 62 4.96 -17.95 53.64
N SER A 63 4.26 -16.96 54.18
CA SER A 63 4.37 -16.60 55.60
C SER A 63 3.03 -16.09 56.09
N ALA A 64 2.49 -16.88 57.03
CA ALA A 64 1.37 -16.72 57.95
C ALA A 64 0.49 -15.43 57.95
N ALA A 65 -0.81 -15.68 57.68
CA ALA A 65 -2.04 -15.13 58.32
C ALA A 65 -2.52 -13.70 58.01
N PRO A 66 -3.83 -13.37 58.22
CA PRO A 66 -5.05 -14.19 58.13
C PRO A 66 -6.08 -13.66 57.11
N VAL A 67 -7.10 -14.48 56.87
CA VAL A 67 -8.26 -14.27 55.99
C VAL A 67 -8.96 -12.93 56.21
N SER A 68 -9.15 -12.16 55.14
CA SER A 68 -10.15 -11.07 55.05
C SER A 68 -10.94 -11.20 53.75
N ARG A 69 -12.16 -11.76 53.89
CA ARG A 69 -13.41 -11.58 53.11
C ARG A 69 -13.40 -11.41 51.58
N PRO A 70 -14.36 -12.02 50.85
CA PRO A 70 -14.59 -11.69 49.44
C PRO A 70 -15.13 -10.25 49.35
N SER A 71 -14.32 -9.33 48.81
CA SER A 71 -14.75 -7.96 48.57
C SER A 71 -15.74 -7.94 47.41
N VAL A 72 -17.00 -7.87 47.80
CA VAL A 72 -18.13 -7.20 47.16
C VAL A 72 -17.73 -6.35 45.93
N LEU A 73 -18.41 -6.62 44.83
CA LEU A 73 -18.52 -5.80 43.62
C LEU A 73 -18.51 -4.29 43.97
N GLN A 74 -17.37 -3.62 43.80
CA GLN A 74 -17.35 -2.16 43.84
C GLN A 74 -17.92 -1.64 42.52
N PRO A 75 -18.90 -0.71 42.54
CA PRO A 75 -19.36 -0.07 41.31
C PRO A 75 -18.16 0.64 40.65
N PRO A 76 -18.08 0.61 39.31
CA PRO A 76 -16.99 1.29 38.60
C PRO A 76 -16.97 2.76 39.00
N ASP A 77 -15.78 3.25 39.35
CA ASP A 77 -15.56 4.65 39.72
C ASP A 77 -16.14 5.57 38.64
N VAL A 78 -16.98 6.52 39.06
CA VAL A 78 -17.71 7.46 38.20
C VAL A 78 -16.76 8.24 37.29
N SER A 79 -15.53 8.47 37.74
CA SER A 79 -14.46 9.11 36.97
C SER A 79 -14.10 8.31 35.71
N VAL A 80 -14.00 6.98 35.84
CA VAL A 80 -13.65 6.05 34.76
C VAL A 80 -14.80 5.94 33.74
N LEU A 81 -16.04 6.00 34.20
CA LEU A 81 -17.21 5.99 33.31
C LEU A 81 -17.27 7.25 32.44
N LEU A 82 -16.99 8.42 33.02
CA LEU A 82 -16.94 9.69 32.28
C LEU A 82 -15.82 9.70 31.23
N GLN A 83 -14.63 9.22 31.59
CA GLN A 83 -13.51 9.10 30.64
C GLN A 83 -13.85 8.18 29.47
N LYS A 84 -14.46 7.01 29.72
CA LYS A 84 -14.91 6.10 28.66
C LYS A 84 -15.94 6.73 27.73
N HIS A 85 -16.86 7.53 28.28
CA HIS A 85 -17.86 8.23 27.47
C HIS A 85 -17.21 9.31 26.60
N GLU A 86 -16.25 10.06 27.16
CA GLU A 86 -15.46 11.05 26.42
C GLU A 86 -14.65 10.39 25.28
N GLU A 87 -13.96 9.29 25.56
CA GLU A 87 -13.22 8.51 24.55
C GLU A 87 -14.15 7.99 23.45
N ARG A 88 -15.33 7.46 23.82
CA ARG A 88 -16.31 6.99 22.85
C ARG A 88 -16.73 8.10 21.89
N ARG A 89 -17.06 9.29 22.41
CA ARG A 89 -17.42 10.45 21.58
C ARG A 89 -16.29 10.85 20.62
N ARG A 90 -15.03 10.80 21.08
CA ARG A 90 -13.87 11.08 20.22
C ARG A 90 -13.76 10.07 19.09
N TYR A 91 -13.90 8.77 19.38
CA TYR A 91 -13.83 7.73 18.36
C TYR A 91 -15.02 7.76 17.39
N GLU A 92 -16.22 8.12 17.85
CA GLU A 92 -17.38 8.33 16.98
C GLU A 92 -17.11 9.45 15.96
N ALA A 93 -16.60 10.60 16.41
CA ALA A 93 -16.23 11.69 15.51
C ALA A 93 -15.15 11.27 14.49
N MET A 94 -14.12 10.52 14.92
CA MET A 94 -13.11 9.97 14.00
C MET A 94 -13.70 8.97 13.01
N ALA A 95 -14.66 8.14 13.44
CA ALA A 95 -15.31 7.17 12.58
C ALA A 95 -16.13 7.87 11.48
N ASP A 96 -16.81 8.96 11.81
CA ASP A 96 -17.57 9.74 10.85
C ASP A 96 -16.66 10.45 9.84
N GLN A 97 -15.56 11.05 10.29
CA GLN A 97 -14.52 11.59 9.39
C GLN A 97 -13.95 10.50 8.46
N ARG A 98 -13.70 9.30 8.99
CA ARG A 98 -13.21 8.18 8.18
C ARG A 98 -14.21 7.75 7.11
N LYS A 99 -15.51 7.73 7.43
CA LYS A 99 -16.58 7.44 6.44
C LYS A 99 -16.58 8.47 5.32
N GLU A 100 -16.43 9.76 5.64
CA GLU A 100 -16.36 10.84 4.65
C GLU A 100 -15.17 10.67 3.70
N ILE A 101 -13.97 10.40 4.24
CA ILE A 101 -12.77 10.15 3.43
C ILE A 101 -12.98 8.95 2.50
N MET A 102 -13.55 7.84 3.01
CA MET A 102 -13.82 6.66 2.19
C MET A 102 -14.82 6.97 1.07
N ALA A 103 -15.86 7.76 1.33
CA ALA A 103 -16.82 8.17 0.32
C ALA A 103 -16.17 9.01 -0.79
N LEU A 104 -15.29 9.95 -0.42
CA LEU A 104 -14.53 10.74 -1.40
C LEU A 104 -13.63 9.87 -2.28
N LEU A 105 -12.91 8.92 -1.69
CA LEU A 105 -12.04 8.00 -2.43
C LEU A 105 -12.84 7.09 -3.39
N MET A 106 -14.00 6.58 -2.95
CA MET A 106 -14.90 5.79 -3.79
C MET A 106 -15.36 6.60 -5.01
N LYS A 107 -15.78 7.85 -4.80
CA LYS A 107 -16.19 8.76 -5.88
C LYS A 107 -15.04 9.08 -6.84
N GLN A 108 -13.82 9.27 -6.33
CA GLN A 108 -12.64 9.47 -7.18
C GLN A 108 -12.33 8.22 -8.02
N ARG A 109 -12.44 7.03 -7.42
CA ARG A 109 -12.27 5.76 -8.14
C ARG A 109 -13.30 5.61 -9.25
N GLU A 110 -14.57 5.88 -8.97
CA GLU A 110 -15.65 5.80 -9.96
C GLU A 110 -15.39 6.73 -11.16
N ARG A 111 -14.98 7.98 -10.90
CA ARG A 111 -14.60 8.93 -11.97
C ARG A 111 -13.44 8.42 -12.83
N ARG A 112 -12.43 7.78 -12.23
CA ARG A 112 -11.32 7.17 -12.98
C ARG A 112 -11.83 6.05 -13.88
N LEU A 113 -12.64 5.15 -13.34
CA LEU A 113 -13.22 4.04 -14.09
C LEU A 113 -14.07 4.53 -15.28
N GLN A 114 -14.90 5.56 -15.08
CA GLN A 114 -15.69 6.16 -16.16
C GLN A 114 -14.81 6.74 -17.27
N LYS A 115 -13.72 7.44 -16.93
CA LYS A 115 -12.76 7.96 -17.92
C LYS A 115 -12.06 6.84 -18.67
N GLU A 116 -11.67 5.77 -17.97
CA GLU A 116 -11.04 4.60 -18.57
C GLU A 116 -11.99 3.91 -19.56
N LEU A 117 -13.26 3.71 -19.21
CA LEU A 117 -14.28 3.14 -20.10
C LEU A 117 -14.44 3.94 -21.39
N LEU A 118 -14.55 5.27 -21.29
CA LEU A 118 -14.61 6.14 -22.47
C LEU A 118 -13.32 6.07 -23.30
N SER A 119 -12.15 6.08 -22.64
CA SER A 119 -10.86 5.99 -23.33
C SER A 119 -10.64 4.64 -24.02
N ALA A 120 -11.16 3.55 -23.43
CA ALA A 120 -11.10 2.22 -24.01
C ALA A 120 -11.98 2.15 -25.27
N ALA A 121 -13.20 2.69 -25.22
CA ALA A 121 -14.08 2.78 -26.37
C ALA A 121 -13.48 3.60 -27.53
N VAL A 122 -12.90 4.77 -27.23
CA VAL A 122 -12.23 5.61 -28.25
C VAL A 122 -10.99 4.93 -28.82
N LYS A 123 -10.18 4.26 -27.99
CA LYS A 123 -9.02 3.48 -28.49
C LYS A 123 -9.42 2.34 -29.43
N ILE A 124 -10.60 1.72 -29.22
CA ILE A 124 -11.11 0.68 -30.11
C ILE A 124 -11.61 1.30 -31.42
N SER A 125 -12.26 2.47 -31.36
CA SER A 125 -12.70 3.23 -32.56
C SER A 125 -11.57 3.81 -33.38
N ASN A 126 -10.40 4.06 -32.79
CA ASN A 126 -9.22 4.59 -33.48
C ASN A 126 -8.31 3.49 -34.05
N LYS A 127 -8.71 2.20 -33.96
CA LYS A 127 -8.12 1.22 -34.86
C LYS A 127 -8.56 1.59 -36.27
N PRO A 128 -7.64 1.66 -37.25
CA PRO A 128 -8.03 1.84 -38.63
C PRO A 128 -8.97 0.69 -38.98
N GLN A 129 -10.25 1.00 -39.09
CA GLN A 129 -11.17 0.19 -39.86
C GLN A 129 -10.59 0.26 -41.27
N GLU A 130 -9.98 -0.83 -41.74
CA GLU A 130 -9.66 -0.96 -43.17
C GLU A 130 -11.01 -0.85 -43.88
N ASP A 131 -11.26 0.31 -44.48
CA ASP A 131 -12.49 0.56 -45.21
C ASP A 131 -12.55 -0.46 -46.36
N PRO A 132 -13.68 -1.17 -46.53
CA PRO A 132 -13.82 -2.23 -47.54
C PRO A 132 -13.59 -1.72 -48.96
N ASP A 133 -13.77 -0.41 -49.20
CA ASP A 133 -13.47 0.23 -50.47
C ASP A 133 -11.98 0.22 -50.82
N SER A 134 -11.08 0.23 -49.83
CA SER A 134 -9.63 0.16 -50.07
C SER A 134 -9.16 -1.23 -50.52
N GLU A 135 -9.93 -2.27 -50.19
CA GLU A 135 -9.64 -3.65 -50.56
C GLU A 135 -10.07 -3.92 -52.00
N LEU A 136 -11.24 -3.40 -52.39
CA LEU A 136 -11.74 -3.44 -53.77
C LEU A 136 -10.82 -2.68 -54.74
N GLU A 137 -10.27 -1.54 -54.33
CA GLU A 137 -9.37 -0.74 -55.17
C GLU A 137 -8.03 -1.46 -55.42
N LYS A 138 -7.47 -2.12 -54.38
CA LYS A 138 -6.26 -2.96 -54.51
C LYS A 138 -6.51 -4.16 -55.42
N GLU A 139 -7.70 -4.76 -55.35
CA GLU A 139 -8.08 -5.90 -56.19
C GLU A 139 -8.25 -5.50 -57.67
N LEU A 140 -8.83 -4.33 -57.93
CA LEU A 140 -8.99 -3.78 -59.27
C LEU A 140 -7.63 -3.46 -59.92
N VAL A 141 -6.71 -2.84 -59.17
CA VAL A 141 -5.35 -2.54 -59.64
C VAL A 141 -4.58 -3.81 -60.00
N LYS A 142 -4.79 -4.91 -59.26
CA LYS A 142 -4.15 -6.19 -59.51
C LYS A 142 -4.67 -6.91 -60.76
N GLN A 143 -5.92 -6.66 -61.17
CA GLN A 143 -6.48 -7.21 -62.41
C GLN A 143 -6.03 -6.47 -63.68
N LEU A 144 -5.44 -5.28 -63.54
CA LEU A 144 -5.00 -4.42 -64.64
C LEU A 144 -3.49 -4.51 -64.95
N GLN A 145 -2.71 -5.22 -64.13
CA GLN A 145 -1.30 -5.58 -64.39
C GLN A 145 -1.18 -6.99 -64.94
#